data_AF-R5JF67-F1
#
_entry.id   AF-R5JF67-F1
#
_cell.length_a   1.000
_cell.length_b   1.000
_cell.length_c   1.000
_cell.angle_alpha   90.00
_cell.angle_beta   90.00
_cell.angle_gamma   90.00
#
_symmetry.space_group_name_H-M   'P 1'
#
loop_
_entity.id
_entity.type
_entity.pdbx_description
1 polymer ?
#
loop_
_entity_poly.entity_id
_entity_poly.type
_entity_poly.pdbx_seq_one_letter_code
_entity_poly.pdbx_strand_id
1 'polypeptide(L)'
;MKKFILYITLLMMPVLCSAKKAFVIEKDRTIIVTGEQPSPSVILAAHELQHFIKQSLDIHLPIVSEVPQQPSKIIFVGGSKYTEKVRFKEQEYLIEITPETITLMGQDENFDTDGGRDNNGITPSKDRTKINYSQSTGDPSAPAELTLPSIYDAQGTCYAVYDFLENYLGIRFYGPDSLNIIVPKQKNLKLSPVRIMRAPVLKYRDGSYSFDWPMMKEQYFNATSENLQLFLRRIRFGGEKWAANHAFTAYQDRFLQKNPERPELFESYHPEYFAVGRTGGPHERQFCYTNRAFIEQVAQDARDYFDGKPLKGEQIALGDYFAIVPLDNANWCQCEECTRQLAIDKDNIRGEHFNCGTATHYLWTFINNVAKEVKKTHPNKKISALAYHVYAYMPEDMTLEDNISVAPCLHPRNYWAPKMKENEVDYYKKWIEESKKSGRPVYLWNYLCFPTERGLVQNFHVFPGFSIHEVAGQIKMYAKDKVRGIFLCGIGEQLDFYITMKLYDNPSLDPDKLIDEFFTSYFGKAAKPMSDFYDKIESVYSDSKNYPSDIQTKDAQFHQTESIAWEYLGTDKVMEELEKLVHKAQAAASTPVEKARVDSWVTGVWEYMTTGKAKYISKKTSK
;
A
#
# COMPACT_ATOMS: atom_id res chain seq x y z
N MET A 1 -64.09 -20.25 -42.60
CA MET A 1 -63.22 -20.67 -41.49
C MET A 1 -62.65 -19.42 -40.83
N LYS A 2 -62.98 -19.22 -39.56
CA LYS A 2 -62.85 -17.96 -38.80
C LYS A 2 -61.44 -17.82 -38.20
N LYS A 3 -60.84 -16.64 -38.35
CA LYS A 3 -59.65 -16.20 -37.60
C LYS A 3 -60.09 -15.82 -36.18
N PHE A 4 -59.56 -16.51 -35.18
CA PHE A 4 -59.66 -16.11 -33.76
C PHE A 4 -58.49 -15.18 -33.45
N ILE A 5 -58.80 -13.91 -33.14
CA ILE A 5 -57.86 -12.97 -32.52
C ILE A 5 -58.11 -13.08 -31.01
N LEU A 6 -57.14 -13.63 -30.29
CA LEU A 6 -57.17 -13.74 -28.84
C LEU A 6 -56.60 -12.46 -28.23
N TYR A 7 -57.46 -11.60 -27.70
CA TYR A 7 -57.06 -10.48 -26.84
C TYR A 7 -56.73 -11.05 -25.45
N ILE A 8 -55.46 -11.03 -25.06
CA ILE A 8 -55.05 -11.26 -23.66
C ILE A 8 -54.91 -9.89 -23.01
N THR A 9 -55.92 -9.52 -22.23
CA THR A 9 -55.88 -8.40 -21.27
C THR A 9 -54.93 -8.78 -20.13
N LEU A 10 -53.74 -8.17 -20.11
CA LEU A 10 -52.85 -8.24 -18.94
C LEU A 10 -53.45 -7.35 -17.83
N LEU A 11 -54.02 -7.97 -16.80
CA LEU A 11 -54.34 -7.28 -15.55
C LEU A 11 -53.02 -6.82 -14.91
N MET A 12 -52.72 -5.52 -14.96
CA MET A 12 -51.74 -4.93 -14.05
C MET A 12 -52.35 -4.88 -12.65
N MET A 13 -51.96 -5.82 -11.79
CA MET A 13 -52.07 -5.61 -10.35
C MET A 13 -51.11 -4.48 -9.96
N PRO A 14 -51.57 -3.42 -9.27
CA PRO A 14 -50.67 -2.44 -8.72
C PRO A 14 -49.92 -3.14 -7.58
N VAL A 15 -48.63 -3.44 -7.81
CA VAL A 15 -47.70 -3.68 -6.71
C VAL A 15 -47.65 -2.37 -5.95
N LEU A 16 -48.38 -2.30 -4.84
CA LEU A 16 -48.19 -1.30 -3.80
C LEU A 16 -46.76 -1.46 -3.28
N CYS A 17 -45.79 -0.83 -3.95
CA CYS A 17 -44.49 -0.54 -3.39
C CYS A 17 -44.73 0.35 -2.17
N SER A 18 -44.87 -0.27 -1.00
CA SER A 18 -44.68 0.44 0.26
C SER A 18 -43.29 1.05 0.20
N ALA A 19 -43.22 2.38 0.09
CA ALA A 19 -41.96 3.10 0.12
C ALA A 19 -41.28 2.76 1.45
N LYS A 20 -40.26 1.89 1.42
CA LYS A 20 -39.50 1.53 2.62
C LYS A 20 -39.02 2.85 3.24
N LYS A 21 -39.41 3.10 4.50
CA LYS A 21 -39.00 4.33 5.21
C LYS A 21 -37.47 4.41 5.22
N ALA A 22 -36.92 5.57 4.87
CA ALA A 22 -35.47 5.78 4.90
C ALA A 22 -35.01 6.07 6.33
N PHE A 23 -33.79 5.67 6.68
CA PHE A 23 -33.15 6.16 7.90
C PHE A 23 -32.80 7.64 7.72
N VAL A 24 -32.97 8.42 8.79
CA VAL A 24 -32.59 9.84 8.82
C VAL A 24 -31.88 10.08 10.14
N ILE A 25 -30.68 10.63 10.07
CA ILE A 25 -29.90 11.05 11.24
C ILE A 25 -30.52 12.35 11.75
N GLU A 26 -31.01 12.32 12.98
CA GLU A 26 -31.73 13.42 13.62
C GLU A 26 -31.04 13.79 14.94
N LYS A 27 -30.83 15.10 15.15
CA LYS A 27 -30.31 15.65 16.40
C LYS A 27 -31.19 15.22 17.58
N ASP A 28 -30.57 14.84 18.69
CA ASP A 28 -31.21 14.40 19.95
C ASP A 28 -32.09 13.14 19.84
N ARG A 29 -32.19 12.53 18.65
CA ARG A 29 -32.99 11.32 18.38
C ARG A 29 -32.18 10.18 17.77
N THR A 30 -30.92 10.44 17.43
CA THR A 30 -29.99 9.45 16.92
C THR A 30 -28.80 9.35 17.87
N ILE A 31 -28.34 8.13 18.11
CA ILE A 31 -27.22 7.85 19.01
C ILE A 31 -26.26 6.85 18.36
N ILE A 32 -24.99 6.93 18.73
CA ILE A 32 -23.99 5.92 18.39
C ILE A 32 -23.87 4.96 19.59
N VAL A 33 -24.00 3.66 19.34
CA VAL A 33 -23.88 2.62 20.36
C VAL A 33 -22.67 1.74 20.05
N THR A 34 -21.74 1.64 21.00
CA THR A 34 -20.62 0.70 20.95
C THR A 34 -20.82 -0.42 21.96
N GLY A 35 -19.99 -1.46 21.92
CA GLY A 35 -19.91 -2.45 23.00
C GLY A 35 -19.41 -1.84 24.32
N GLU A 36 -19.59 -2.57 25.43
CA GLU A 36 -19.16 -2.14 26.78
C GLU A 36 -17.64 -2.00 26.90
N GLN A 37 -16.87 -2.82 26.16
CA GLN A 37 -15.41 -2.77 26.10
C GLN A 37 -14.96 -2.77 24.63
N PRO A 38 -15.09 -1.63 23.93
CA PRO A 38 -14.79 -1.55 22.51
C PRO A 38 -13.27 -1.66 22.28
N SER A 39 -12.87 -2.33 21.19
CA SER A 39 -11.46 -2.36 20.77
C SER A 39 -10.98 -0.97 20.33
N PRO A 40 -9.65 -0.72 20.24
CA PRO A 40 -9.13 0.52 19.67
C PRO A 40 -9.68 0.85 18.27
N SER A 41 -9.93 -0.17 17.44
CA SER A 41 -10.58 0.01 16.13
C SER A 41 -12.01 0.54 16.28
N VAL A 42 -12.82 -0.06 17.15
CA VAL A 42 -14.20 0.39 17.39
C VAL A 42 -14.24 1.79 17.98
N ILE A 43 -13.33 2.12 18.90
CA ILE A 43 -13.20 3.46 19.48
C ILE A 43 -12.89 4.49 18.39
N LEU A 44 -11.86 4.24 17.57
CA LEU A 44 -11.52 5.12 16.45
C LEU A 44 -12.70 5.30 15.48
N ALA A 45 -13.34 4.19 15.10
CA ALA A 45 -14.46 4.20 14.17
C ALA A 45 -15.65 5.03 14.69
N ALA A 46 -16.00 4.90 15.97
CA ALA A 46 -17.10 5.67 16.58
C ALA A 46 -16.80 7.18 16.59
N HIS A 47 -15.56 7.56 16.94
CA HIS A 47 -15.16 8.97 16.97
C HIS A 47 -15.01 9.58 15.58
N GLU A 48 -14.46 8.86 14.60
CA GLU A 48 -14.41 9.32 13.20
C GLU A 48 -15.84 9.50 12.65
N LEU A 49 -16.74 8.55 12.90
CA LEU A 49 -18.14 8.66 12.48
C LEU A 49 -18.83 9.89 13.10
N GLN A 50 -18.69 10.08 14.41
CA GLN A 50 -19.25 11.23 15.12
C GLN A 50 -18.68 12.56 14.58
N HIS A 51 -17.36 12.64 14.41
CA HIS A 51 -16.68 13.82 13.90
C HIS A 51 -17.20 14.20 12.52
N PHE A 52 -17.25 13.24 11.59
CA PHE A 52 -17.67 13.52 10.22
C PHE A 52 -19.17 13.73 10.06
N ILE A 53 -20.02 13.11 10.88
CA ILE A 53 -21.45 13.44 10.95
C ILE A 53 -21.63 14.88 11.43
N LYS A 54 -20.90 15.30 12.48
CA LYS A 54 -20.93 16.69 12.96
C LYS A 54 -20.49 17.65 11.87
N GLN A 55 -19.39 17.35 11.17
CA GLN A 55 -18.89 18.20 10.09
C GLN A 55 -19.84 18.23 8.88
N SER A 56 -20.46 17.12 8.50
CA SER A 56 -21.32 17.08 7.30
C SER A 56 -22.75 17.57 7.55
N LEU A 57 -23.34 17.21 8.68
CA LEU A 57 -24.76 17.42 9.00
C LEU A 57 -25.02 18.49 10.07
N ASP A 58 -23.98 19.01 10.73
CA ASP A 58 -24.10 19.91 11.89
C ASP A 58 -24.86 19.26 13.07
N ILE A 59 -24.70 17.94 13.21
CA ILE A 59 -25.33 17.14 14.27
C ILE A 59 -24.24 16.44 15.07
N HIS A 60 -24.16 16.72 16.37
CA HIS A 60 -23.32 15.97 17.29
C HIS A 60 -24.13 14.82 17.91
N LEU A 61 -23.70 13.58 17.68
CA LEU A 61 -24.36 12.38 18.20
C LEU A 61 -23.64 11.90 19.46
N PRO A 62 -24.34 11.57 20.57
CA PRO A 62 -23.69 10.96 21.72
C PRO A 62 -23.20 9.54 21.38
N ILE A 63 -22.05 9.16 21.93
CA ILE A 63 -21.53 7.79 21.90
C ILE A 63 -21.79 7.16 23.28
N VAL A 64 -22.50 6.04 23.31
CA VAL A 64 -22.89 5.33 24.54
C VAL A 64 -22.66 3.82 24.40
N SER A 65 -22.59 3.11 25.53
CA SER A 65 -22.47 1.64 25.55
C SER A 65 -23.81 0.90 25.69
N GLU A 66 -24.89 1.64 25.98
CA GLU A 66 -26.22 1.08 26.23
C GLU A 66 -27.29 1.79 25.41
N VAL A 67 -28.26 1.03 24.91
CA VAL A 67 -29.42 1.60 24.23
C VAL A 67 -30.32 2.28 25.26
N PRO A 68 -30.60 3.59 25.13
CA PRO A 68 -31.47 4.31 26.05
C PRO A 68 -32.93 3.85 25.89
N GLN A 69 -33.72 4.02 26.97
CA GLN A 69 -35.12 3.57 27.01
C GLN A 69 -36.07 4.38 26.11
N GLN A 70 -35.65 5.55 25.62
CA GLN A 70 -36.47 6.40 24.76
C GLN A 70 -36.32 6.01 23.28
N PRO A 71 -37.36 6.23 22.45
CA PRO A 71 -37.29 5.92 21.03
C PRO A 71 -36.21 6.78 20.38
N SER A 72 -35.10 6.12 20.05
CA SER A 72 -33.98 6.69 19.31
C SER A 72 -33.70 5.80 18.12
N LYS A 73 -33.33 6.41 17.00
CA LYS A 73 -32.66 5.70 15.93
C LYS A 73 -31.24 5.39 16.37
N ILE A 74 -30.77 4.20 16.03
CA ILE A 74 -29.51 3.69 16.59
C ILE A 74 -28.50 3.47 15.48
N ILE A 75 -27.27 3.90 15.70
CA ILE A 75 -26.11 3.54 14.89
C ILE A 75 -25.20 2.64 15.73
N PHE A 76 -25.22 1.34 15.47
CA PHE A 76 -24.30 0.39 16.09
C PHE A 76 -22.94 0.47 15.41
N VAL A 77 -21.89 0.67 16.20
CA VAL A 77 -20.50 0.67 15.73
C VAL A 77 -19.74 -0.42 16.50
N GLY A 78 -19.33 -1.45 15.76
CA GLY A 78 -18.74 -2.68 16.33
C GLY A 78 -19.78 -3.67 16.86
N GLY A 79 -19.31 -4.85 17.23
CA GLY A 79 -20.13 -5.89 17.84
C GLY A 79 -20.60 -5.51 19.25
N SER A 80 -21.86 -5.80 19.57
CA SER A 80 -22.44 -5.61 20.90
C SER A 80 -23.51 -6.67 21.22
N LYS A 81 -24.08 -6.63 22.43
CA LYS A 81 -25.23 -7.49 22.80
C LYS A 81 -26.51 -7.19 22.00
N TYR A 82 -26.55 -6.06 21.30
CA TYR A 82 -27.69 -5.60 20.50
C TYR A 82 -27.58 -5.96 19.02
N THR A 83 -26.39 -6.37 18.56
CA THR A 83 -26.14 -6.75 17.17
C THR A 83 -26.24 -8.26 16.98
N GLU A 84 -26.62 -8.70 15.79
CA GLU A 84 -26.57 -10.13 15.45
C GLU A 84 -25.14 -10.68 15.57
N LYS A 85 -25.02 -11.94 15.98
CA LYS A 85 -23.74 -12.64 15.98
C LYS A 85 -23.36 -13.02 14.54
N VAL A 86 -22.53 -12.19 13.93
CA VAL A 86 -21.96 -12.45 12.60
C VAL A 86 -20.55 -13.00 12.76
N ARG A 87 -20.24 -14.11 12.08
CA ARG A 87 -18.87 -14.64 12.00
C ARG A 87 -18.16 -14.06 10.79
N PHE A 88 -17.42 -12.99 11.01
CA PHE A 88 -16.63 -12.34 9.96
C PHE A 88 -15.41 -13.15 9.56
N LYS A 89 -15.11 -13.15 8.26
CA LYS A 89 -13.79 -13.53 7.75
C LYS A 89 -12.78 -12.41 7.97
N GLU A 90 -11.52 -12.70 7.67
CA GLU A 90 -10.44 -11.73 7.70
C GLU A 90 -10.78 -10.44 6.94
N GLN A 91 -10.65 -9.30 7.63
CA GLN A 91 -10.93 -7.95 7.13
C GLN A 91 -12.36 -7.76 6.59
N GLU A 92 -13.27 -8.70 6.86
CA GLU A 92 -14.66 -8.62 6.42
C GLU A 92 -15.45 -7.71 7.36
N TYR A 93 -16.38 -6.96 6.78
CA TYR A 93 -17.23 -6.03 7.51
C TYR A 93 -18.61 -5.92 6.86
N LEU A 94 -19.56 -5.45 7.68
CA LEU A 94 -20.97 -5.27 7.38
C LEU A 94 -21.33 -3.78 7.46
N ILE A 95 -22.05 -3.32 6.45
CA ILE A 95 -22.87 -2.11 6.49
C ILE A 95 -24.31 -2.55 6.31
N GLU A 96 -25.14 -2.33 7.31
CA GLU A 96 -26.57 -2.57 7.22
C GLU A 96 -27.32 -1.31 7.62
N ILE A 97 -28.23 -0.86 6.76
CA ILE A 97 -29.12 0.27 7.01
C ILE A 97 -30.54 -0.27 6.93
N THR A 98 -31.31 -0.03 7.98
CA THR A 98 -32.75 -0.27 8.07
C THR A 98 -33.45 1.06 8.34
N PRO A 99 -34.79 1.13 8.32
CA PRO A 99 -35.49 2.36 8.71
C PRO A 99 -35.18 2.85 10.15
N GLU A 100 -34.79 1.93 11.04
CA GLU A 100 -34.62 2.18 12.48
C GLU A 100 -33.17 2.13 12.96
N THR A 101 -32.29 1.43 12.23
CA THR A 101 -30.91 1.16 12.63
C THR A 101 -29.91 1.32 11.49
N ILE A 102 -28.69 1.71 11.84
CA ILE A 102 -27.48 1.52 11.03
C ILE A 102 -26.55 0.61 11.82
N THR A 103 -26.03 -0.45 11.21
CA THR A 103 -25.04 -1.35 11.81
C THR A 103 -23.76 -1.31 10.98
N LEU A 104 -22.67 -0.85 11.60
CA LEU A 104 -21.33 -0.77 11.04
C LEU A 104 -20.40 -1.60 11.91
N MET A 105 -20.09 -2.83 11.49
CA MET A 105 -19.24 -3.73 12.30
C MET A 105 -18.45 -4.69 11.42
N GLY A 106 -17.33 -5.21 11.91
CA GLY A 106 -16.56 -6.20 11.18
C GLY A 106 -15.66 -7.05 12.07
N GLN A 107 -14.71 -7.75 11.46
CA GLN A 107 -13.66 -8.47 12.20
C GLN A 107 -12.71 -7.48 12.88
N ASP A 108 -12.76 -7.40 14.21
CA ASP A 108 -11.93 -6.52 15.05
C ASP A 108 -11.09 -7.30 16.09
N GLU A 109 -11.13 -8.63 16.07
CA GLU A 109 -10.35 -9.48 16.97
C GLU A 109 -9.00 -9.85 16.33
N ASN A 110 -7.92 -9.63 17.10
CA ASN A 110 -6.58 -10.11 16.76
C ASN A 110 -6.36 -11.50 17.37
N PHE A 111 -5.91 -12.46 16.56
CA PHE A 111 -5.64 -13.84 16.99
C PHE A 111 -4.16 -14.21 16.99
N ASP A 112 -3.31 -13.32 16.49
CA ASP A 112 -1.89 -13.52 16.29
C ASP A 112 -1.07 -12.71 17.31
N THR A 113 0.22 -13.02 17.41
CA THR A 113 1.09 -12.34 18.37
C THR A 113 1.48 -10.94 17.88
N ASP A 114 1.77 -10.05 18.82
CA ASP A 114 2.43 -8.76 18.56
C ASP A 114 3.94 -8.87 18.33
N GLY A 115 4.49 -10.08 18.42
CA GLY A 115 5.88 -10.36 18.12
C GLY A 115 6.18 -10.21 16.63
N GLY A 116 7.36 -9.69 16.32
CA GLY A 116 7.80 -9.52 14.94
C GLY A 116 8.13 -8.07 14.58
N ARG A 117 8.58 -7.88 13.35
CA ARG A 117 8.86 -6.61 12.69
C ARG A 117 8.41 -6.68 11.24
N ASP A 118 7.76 -5.62 10.78
CA ASP A 118 7.35 -5.46 9.39
C ASP A 118 8.53 -5.12 8.46
N ASN A 119 8.22 -4.88 7.18
CA ASN A 119 9.21 -4.51 6.16
C ASN A 119 9.93 -3.17 6.43
N ASN A 120 9.39 -2.32 7.31
CA ASN A 120 9.99 -1.07 7.76
C ASN A 120 10.75 -1.22 9.09
N GLY A 121 10.80 -2.42 9.67
CA GLY A 121 11.43 -2.70 10.96
C GLY A 121 10.59 -2.29 12.18
N ILE A 122 9.30 -2.00 11.99
CA ILE A 122 8.37 -1.54 13.02
C ILE A 122 7.59 -2.73 13.58
N THR A 123 7.38 -2.75 14.91
CA THR A 123 6.55 -3.77 15.57
C THR A 123 5.09 -3.30 15.64
N PRO A 124 4.09 -4.20 15.55
CA PRO A 124 2.68 -3.81 15.74
C PRO A 124 2.43 -3.03 17.04
N SER A 125 3.14 -3.41 18.12
CA SER A 125 3.06 -2.71 19.40
C SER A 125 3.55 -1.26 19.35
N LYS A 126 4.59 -0.95 18.57
CA LYS A 126 5.08 0.42 18.38
C LYS A 126 4.17 1.24 17.46
N ASP A 127 3.49 0.58 16.52
CA ASP A 127 2.57 1.21 15.58
C ASP A 127 1.20 1.56 16.21
N ARG A 128 0.85 0.99 17.37
CA ARG A 128 -0.29 1.43 18.20
C ARG A 128 0.01 2.75 18.91
N THR A 129 0.15 3.81 18.11
CA THR A 129 0.45 5.14 18.61
C THR A 129 -0.75 5.78 19.32
N LYS A 130 -0.45 6.57 20.34
CA LYS A 130 -1.41 7.50 20.93
C LYS A 130 -1.32 8.83 20.19
N ILE A 131 -2.47 9.44 19.93
CA ILE A 131 -2.55 10.74 19.26
C ILE A 131 -3.44 11.70 20.05
N ASN A 132 -3.23 13.00 19.84
CA ASN A 132 -4.17 14.01 20.27
C ASN A 132 -5.28 14.23 19.23
N TYR A 133 -6.35 13.43 19.34
CA TYR A 133 -7.40 13.41 18.32
C TYR A 133 -8.16 14.73 18.19
N SER A 134 -8.44 15.43 19.30
CA SER A 134 -9.08 16.76 19.26
C SER A 134 -8.21 17.80 18.56
N GLN A 135 -6.88 17.73 18.73
CA GLN A 135 -5.94 18.57 17.99
C GLN A 135 -5.88 18.19 16.51
N SER A 136 -5.75 16.90 16.17
CA SER A 136 -5.68 16.42 14.79
C SER A 136 -6.94 16.76 13.98
N THR A 137 -8.11 16.78 14.64
CA THR A 137 -9.40 17.09 14.01
C THR A 137 -9.82 18.55 14.12
N GLY A 138 -9.11 19.35 14.94
CA GLY A 138 -9.53 20.70 15.29
C GLY A 138 -10.86 20.76 16.05
N ASP A 139 -11.32 19.65 16.64
CA ASP A 139 -12.58 19.55 17.36
C ASP A 139 -12.34 19.42 18.88
N PRO A 140 -12.52 20.49 19.67
CA PRO A 140 -12.28 20.46 21.11
C PRO A 140 -13.27 19.59 21.88
N SER A 141 -14.38 19.15 21.25
CA SER A 141 -15.33 18.20 21.86
C SER A 141 -14.93 16.75 21.68
N ALA A 142 -13.94 16.47 20.82
CA ALA A 142 -13.42 15.12 20.64
C ALA A 142 -12.44 14.74 21.78
N PRO A 143 -12.14 13.45 21.98
CA PRO A 143 -11.16 13.01 22.97
C PRO A 143 -9.79 13.65 22.75
N ALA A 144 -9.14 14.05 23.83
CA ALA A 144 -7.78 14.59 23.79
C ALA A 144 -6.70 13.51 23.62
N GLU A 145 -6.99 12.24 23.95
CA GLU A 145 -6.08 11.12 23.71
C GLU A 145 -6.87 9.95 23.12
N LEU A 146 -6.37 9.40 22.00
CA LEU A 146 -6.92 8.20 21.38
C LEU A 146 -5.77 7.28 20.97
N THR A 147 -5.88 5.99 21.29
CA THR A 147 -4.91 4.98 20.82
C THR A 147 -5.38 4.44 19.48
N LEU A 148 -4.57 4.58 18.45
CA LEU A 148 -4.87 4.02 17.15
C LEU A 148 -4.65 2.50 17.16
N PRO A 149 -5.52 1.70 16.51
CA PRO A 149 -5.19 0.31 16.20
C PRO A 149 -3.95 0.30 15.29
N SER A 150 -3.10 -0.72 15.41
CA SER A 150 -2.02 -0.91 14.44
C SER A 150 -2.61 -1.06 13.04
N ILE A 151 -1.88 -0.65 12.01
CA ILE A 151 -2.24 -0.92 10.61
C ILE A 151 -2.42 -2.43 10.34
N TYR A 152 -1.86 -3.30 11.21
CA TYR A 152 -1.99 -4.76 11.16
C TYR A 152 -3.06 -5.33 12.09
N ASP A 153 -3.68 -4.50 12.93
CA ASP A 153 -4.81 -4.96 13.74
C ASP A 153 -6.02 -5.23 12.85
N ALA A 154 -6.85 -6.18 13.28
CA ALA A 154 -8.18 -6.37 12.75
C ALA A 154 -9.01 -5.08 12.91
N GLN A 155 -9.47 -4.54 11.78
CA GLN A 155 -10.06 -3.20 11.67
C GLN A 155 -11.34 -3.18 10.84
N GLY A 156 -12.11 -4.28 10.84
CA GLY A 156 -13.32 -4.40 10.04
C GLY A 156 -14.35 -3.30 10.33
N THR A 157 -14.51 -2.91 11.60
CA THR A 157 -15.42 -1.81 11.96
C THR A 157 -14.93 -0.45 11.46
N CYS A 158 -13.62 -0.16 11.52
CA CYS A 158 -13.05 1.04 10.87
C CYS A 158 -13.36 1.04 9.37
N TYR A 159 -13.20 -0.10 8.68
CA TYR A 159 -13.46 -0.19 7.25
C TYR A 159 -14.93 0.04 6.90
N ALA A 160 -15.87 -0.48 7.72
CA ALA A 160 -17.30 -0.23 7.58
C ALA A 160 -17.63 1.26 7.75
N VAL A 161 -17.06 1.92 8.76
CA VAL A 161 -17.26 3.35 8.98
C VAL A 161 -16.70 4.17 7.83
N TYR A 162 -15.48 3.92 7.39
CA TYR A 162 -14.91 4.66 6.27
C TYR A 162 -15.68 4.44 4.97
N ASP A 163 -16.12 3.22 4.69
CA ASP A 163 -16.92 2.94 3.50
C ASP A 163 -18.33 3.57 3.59
N PHE A 164 -18.88 3.66 4.81
CA PHE A 164 -20.12 4.41 5.06
C PHE A 164 -19.94 5.92 4.83
N LEU A 165 -18.89 6.51 5.39
CA LEU A 165 -18.56 7.94 5.23
C LEU A 165 -18.33 8.31 3.76
N GLU A 166 -17.60 7.47 3.02
CA GLU A 166 -17.30 7.69 1.61
C GLU A 166 -18.55 7.57 0.72
N ASN A 167 -19.33 6.50 0.87
CA ASN A 167 -20.43 6.19 -0.07
C ASN A 167 -21.76 6.85 0.28
N TYR A 168 -22.02 7.18 1.55
CA TYR A 168 -23.32 7.69 1.99
C TYR A 168 -23.26 9.14 2.45
N LEU A 169 -22.12 9.62 2.96
CA LEU A 169 -21.91 11.04 3.30
C LEU A 169 -21.09 11.78 2.22
N GLY A 170 -20.49 11.07 1.27
CA GLY A 170 -19.72 11.66 0.17
C GLY A 170 -18.36 12.23 0.60
N ILE A 171 -17.82 11.77 1.73
CA ILE A 171 -16.54 12.25 2.25
C ILE A 171 -15.39 11.67 1.42
N ARG A 172 -14.31 12.43 1.23
CA ARG A 172 -13.10 11.97 0.55
C ARG A 172 -11.84 12.29 1.36
N PHE A 173 -10.97 11.31 1.47
CA PHE A 173 -9.69 11.40 2.18
C PHE A 173 -8.55 11.40 1.16
N TYR A 174 -8.22 12.56 0.58
CA TYR A 174 -7.16 12.64 -0.43
C TYR A 174 -5.76 12.86 0.16
N GLY A 175 -5.66 12.91 1.49
CA GLY A 175 -4.41 13.15 2.21
C GLY A 175 -4.65 13.34 3.71
N PRO A 176 -3.57 13.59 4.45
CA PRO A 176 -3.58 13.63 5.91
C PRO A 176 -4.06 14.94 6.52
N ASP A 177 -3.89 16.07 5.84
CA ASP A 177 -4.29 17.37 6.38
C ASP A 177 -5.80 17.61 6.20
N SER A 178 -6.38 18.46 7.06
CA SER A 178 -7.75 18.93 6.92
C SER A 178 -8.06 19.52 5.53
N LEU A 179 -7.10 20.21 4.92
CA LEU A 179 -7.20 20.74 3.56
C LEU A 179 -7.21 19.63 2.50
N ASN A 180 -6.72 18.43 2.82
CA ASN A 180 -6.79 17.27 1.95
C ASN A 180 -8.16 16.55 1.97
N ILE A 181 -9.05 16.89 2.91
CA ILE A 181 -10.30 16.15 3.13
C ILE A 181 -11.49 16.93 2.54
N ILE A 182 -12.39 16.22 1.85
CA ILE A 182 -13.66 16.77 1.38
C ILE A 182 -14.77 16.32 2.30
N VAL A 183 -15.48 17.27 2.90
CA VAL A 183 -16.68 17.00 3.72
C VAL A 183 -17.87 17.79 3.15
N PRO A 184 -18.74 17.14 2.36
CA PRO A 184 -19.93 17.80 1.83
C PRO A 184 -20.88 18.20 2.96
N LYS A 185 -21.41 19.43 2.91
CA LYS A 185 -22.49 19.86 3.80
C LYS A 185 -23.82 19.32 3.26
N GLN A 186 -24.56 18.61 4.10
CA GLN A 186 -25.82 17.98 3.71
C GLN A 186 -26.95 18.34 4.67
N LYS A 187 -28.17 18.44 4.14
CA LYS A 187 -29.39 18.65 4.92
C LYS A 187 -30.38 17.53 4.59
N ASN A 188 -31.03 16.98 5.61
CA ASN A 188 -32.07 15.96 5.45
C ASN A 188 -31.59 14.70 4.67
N LEU A 189 -30.38 14.22 4.96
CA LEU A 189 -29.84 13.00 4.36
C LEU A 189 -30.76 11.81 4.64
N LYS A 190 -31.31 11.22 3.57
CA LYS A 190 -32.17 10.04 3.63
C LYS A 190 -31.39 8.83 3.15
N LEU A 191 -31.17 7.88 4.06
CA LEU A 191 -30.41 6.67 3.80
C LEU A 191 -31.38 5.52 3.50
N SER A 192 -31.30 5.00 2.27
CA SER A 192 -32.14 3.89 1.84
C SER A 192 -31.68 2.59 2.50
N PRO A 193 -32.61 1.67 2.83
CA PRO A 193 -32.21 0.39 3.41
C PRO A 193 -31.30 -0.40 2.47
N VAL A 194 -30.23 -0.96 3.03
CA VAL A 194 -29.18 -1.70 2.29
C VAL A 194 -28.47 -2.64 3.24
N ARG A 195 -27.90 -3.73 2.70
CA ARG A 195 -27.05 -4.66 3.45
C ARG A 195 -25.89 -5.08 2.57
N ILE A 196 -24.68 -4.69 2.95
CA ILE A 196 -23.43 -4.95 2.22
C ILE A 196 -22.46 -5.66 3.17
N MET A 197 -21.91 -6.77 2.72
CA MET A 197 -20.80 -7.44 3.38
C MET A 197 -19.62 -7.50 2.41
N ARG A 198 -18.47 -6.98 2.82
CA ARG A 198 -17.29 -6.88 1.94
C ARG A 198 -15.99 -6.92 2.73
N ALA A 199 -14.89 -7.06 2.01
CA ALA A 199 -13.53 -6.93 2.51
C ALA A 199 -12.65 -6.35 1.39
N PRO A 200 -11.51 -5.71 1.69
CA PRO A 200 -10.51 -5.36 0.68
C PRO A 200 -10.10 -6.57 -0.16
N VAL A 201 -9.86 -6.37 -1.47
CA VAL A 201 -9.48 -7.46 -2.37
C VAL A 201 -8.03 -7.91 -2.13
N LEU A 202 -7.09 -6.98 -2.16
CA LEU A 202 -5.72 -7.25 -1.71
C LEU A 202 -5.72 -7.21 -0.19
N LYS A 203 -5.17 -8.23 0.48
CA LYS A 203 -5.22 -8.38 1.95
C LYS A 203 -4.08 -7.69 2.68
N TYR A 204 -2.92 -7.53 2.06
CA TYR A 204 -1.81 -6.73 2.57
C TYR A 204 -1.56 -5.53 1.64
N ARG A 205 -1.52 -4.32 2.21
CA ARG A 205 -1.48 -3.03 1.49
C ARG A 205 -0.63 -2.03 2.28
N ASP A 206 0.66 -2.28 2.37
CA ASP A 206 1.62 -1.51 3.19
C ASP A 206 2.78 -1.00 2.31
N GLY A 207 3.69 -0.20 2.86
CA GLY A 207 4.76 0.45 2.12
C GLY A 207 5.69 1.28 2.98
N SER A 208 6.72 1.85 2.35
CA SER A 208 7.66 2.78 2.97
C SER A 208 7.00 4.14 3.22
N TYR A 209 7.31 4.74 4.37
CA TYR A 209 6.75 6.01 4.84
C TYR A 209 7.45 7.21 4.17
N SER A 210 7.44 7.30 2.84
CA SER A 210 8.10 8.38 2.09
C SER A 210 7.27 9.69 2.00
N PHE A 211 6.51 9.99 3.05
CA PHE A 211 5.64 11.17 3.14
C PHE A 211 6.41 12.50 3.15
N ASP A 212 7.65 12.49 3.64
CA ASP A 212 8.52 13.67 3.71
C ASP A 212 9.26 13.99 2.41
N TRP A 213 9.00 13.25 1.33
CA TRP A 213 9.62 13.53 0.03
C TRP A 213 9.10 14.84 -0.57
N PRO A 214 9.92 15.57 -1.35
CA PRO A 214 9.67 16.99 -1.65
C PRO A 214 8.27 17.29 -2.20
N MET A 215 7.79 16.53 -3.19
CA MET A 215 6.48 16.78 -3.80
C MET A 215 5.34 16.43 -2.84
N MET A 216 5.41 15.25 -2.22
CA MET A 216 4.39 14.73 -1.31
C MET A 216 4.25 15.58 -0.06
N LYS A 217 5.38 16.02 0.49
CA LYS A 217 5.44 16.90 1.66
C LYS A 217 4.62 18.16 1.46
N GLU A 218 4.75 18.81 0.31
CA GLU A 218 3.98 20.01 -0.03
C GLU A 218 2.50 19.67 -0.29
N GLN A 219 2.21 18.63 -1.09
CA GLN A 219 0.84 18.20 -1.40
C GLN A 219 0.04 17.78 -0.14
N TYR A 220 0.75 17.30 0.88
CA TYR A 220 0.21 16.94 2.20
C TYR A 220 0.34 18.05 3.24
N PHE A 221 0.65 19.28 2.81
CA PHE A 221 0.72 20.47 3.67
C PHE A 221 1.65 20.30 4.87
N ASN A 222 2.74 19.55 4.70
CA ASN A 222 3.69 19.22 5.76
C ASN A 222 2.98 18.67 7.02
N ALA A 223 2.02 17.77 6.80
CA ALA A 223 1.20 17.20 7.86
C ALA A 223 2.02 16.59 8.99
N THR A 224 1.49 16.67 10.21
CA THR A 224 2.10 16.08 11.39
C THR A 224 2.10 14.55 11.32
N SER A 225 2.99 13.91 12.08
CA SER A 225 3.01 12.44 12.22
C SER A 225 1.66 11.88 12.69
N GLU A 226 0.93 12.58 13.56
CA GLU A 226 -0.41 12.13 14.01
C GLU A 226 -1.44 12.14 12.87
N ASN A 227 -1.47 13.20 12.05
CA ASN A 227 -2.36 13.29 10.90
C ASN A 227 -2.02 12.23 9.84
N LEU A 228 -0.73 11.97 9.62
CA LEU A 228 -0.27 10.89 8.76
C LEU A 228 -0.74 9.52 9.27
N GLN A 229 -0.59 9.25 10.57
CA GLN A 229 -1.01 7.99 11.16
C GLN A 229 -2.53 7.79 11.10
N LEU A 230 -3.33 8.84 11.29
CA LEU A 230 -4.78 8.80 11.04
C LEU A 230 -5.11 8.51 9.58
N PHE A 231 -4.41 9.16 8.65
CA PHE A 231 -4.63 8.98 7.22
C PHE A 231 -4.42 7.53 6.78
N LEU A 232 -3.39 6.85 7.29
CA LEU A 232 -3.14 5.44 7.01
C LEU A 232 -4.36 4.55 7.30
N ARG A 233 -5.11 4.83 8.38
CA ARG A 233 -6.34 4.07 8.69
C ARG A 233 -7.49 4.45 7.75
N ARG A 234 -7.64 5.73 7.42
CA ARG A 234 -8.65 6.25 6.47
C ARG A 234 -8.51 5.64 5.07
N ILE A 235 -7.28 5.41 4.61
CA ILE A 235 -7.00 4.77 3.31
C ILE A 235 -6.83 3.25 3.38
N ARG A 236 -7.12 2.62 4.54
CA ARG A 236 -7.05 1.16 4.75
C ARG A 236 -5.66 0.58 4.48
N PHE A 237 -4.61 1.34 4.79
CA PHE A 237 -3.21 0.90 4.74
C PHE A 237 -2.96 -0.19 5.79
N GLY A 238 -2.08 -1.15 5.47
CA GLY A 238 -1.84 -2.37 6.26
C GLY A 238 -2.76 -3.53 5.87
N GLY A 239 -3.35 -4.19 6.87
CA GLY A 239 -4.16 -5.40 6.71
C GLY A 239 -3.47 -6.64 7.26
N GLU A 240 -3.44 -7.71 6.46
CA GLU A 240 -2.82 -9.00 6.85
C GLU A 240 -1.36 -8.82 7.23
N LYS A 241 -0.88 -9.50 8.28
CA LYS A 241 0.55 -9.51 8.60
C LYS A 241 1.35 -10.29 7.56
N TRP A 242 2.31 -9.62 6.93
CA TRP A 242 3.31 -10.21 6.05
C TRP A 242 4.57 -9.34 6.02
N ALA A 243 5.74 -9.95 5.88
CA ALA A 243 7.00 -9.23 5.70
C ALA A 243 8.02 -10.09 4.93
N ALA A 244 8.81 -9.48 4.05
CA ALA A 244 9.87 -10.10 3.25
C ALA A 244 10.92 -9.05 2.81
N ASN A 245 11.66 -8.46 3.74
CA ASN A 245 12.74 -7.52 3.43
C ASN A 245 14.12 -8.11 3.76
N HIS A 246 15.18 -7.48 3.27
CA HIS A 246 16.59 -7.83 3.53
C HIS A 246 16.81 -8.18 5.00
N ALA A 247 17.25 -9.41 5.22
CA ALA A 247 17.49 -9.99 6.52
C ALA A 247 19.00 -10.20 6.75
N PHE A 248 19.35 -10.80 7.89
CA PHE A 248 20.71 -11.26 8.20
C PHE A 248 21.76 -10.19 8.54
N THR A 249 21.46 -8.89 8.57
CA THR A 249 22.45 -7.84 8.90
C THR A 249 23.16 -8.10 10.23
N ALA A 250 22.44 -8.54 11.25
CA ALA A 250 23.03 -8.85 12.56
C ALA A 250 23.83 -10.15 12.62
N TYR A 251 23.86 -10.98 11.58
CA TYR A 251 24.52 -12.28 11.69
C TYR A 251 26.03 -12.16 11.85
N GLN A 252 26.66 -11.09 11.34
CA GLN A 252 28.07 -10.84 11.63
C GLN A 252 28.32 -10.60 13.12
N ASP A 253 27.49 -9.78 13.75
CA ASP A 253 27.56 -9.50 15.19
C ASP A 253 27.26 -10.76 16.02
N ARG A 254 26.38 -11.63 15.52
CA ARG A 254 26.00 -12.88 16.18
C ARG A 254 27.03 -13.99 16.04
N PHE A 255 27.68 -14.09 14.88
CA PHE A 255 28.39 -15.29 14.47
C PHE A 255 29.80 -15.09 13.89
N LEU A 256 30.25 -13.87 13.60
CA LEU A 256 31.59 -13.62 13.04
C LEU A 256 32.49 -12.86 13.99
N GLN A 257 31.98 -11.80 14.61
CA GLN A 257 32.77 -10.93 15.47
C GLN A 257 31.86 -10.31 16.52
N LYS A 258 32.32 -10.31 17.77
CA LYS A 258 31.63 -9.60 18.85
C LYS A 258 31.72 -8.10 18.61
N ASN A 259 30.59 -7.48 18.29
CA ASN A 259 30.47 -6.03 18.14
C ASN A 259 30.51 -5.35 19.52
N PRO A 260 31.44 -4.42 19.79
CA PRO A 260 31.51 -3.69 21.07
C PRO A 260 30.27 -2.84 21.37
N GLU A 261 29.55 -2.38 20.36
CA GLU A 261 28.35 -1.56 20.53
C GLU A 261 27.11 -2.40 20.88
N ARG A 262 27.13 -3.70 20.53
CA ARG A 262 26.02 -4.65 20.74
C ARG A 262 26.54 -6.02 21.17
N PRO A 263 27.33 -6.09 22.25
CA PRO A 263 28.04 -7.30 22.66
C PRO A 263 27.09 -8.44 23.06
N GLU A 264 25.84 -8.13 23.38
CA GLU A 264 24.77 -9.07 23.72
C GLU A 264 24.28 -9.90 22.53
N LEU A 265 24.53 -9.46 21.30
CA LEU A 265 24.13 -10.23 20.11
C LEU A 265 25.07 -11.41 19.84
N PHE A 266 26.32 -11.37 20.30
CA PHE A 266 27.30 -12.40 19.99
C PHE A 266 26.94 -13.73 20.66
N GLU A 267 26.67 -14.75 19.85
CA GLU A 267 26.29 -16.08 20.32
C GLU A 267 27.51 -17.01 20.35
N SER A 268 28.25 -17.07 19.24
CA SER A 268 29.40 -17.96 19.06
C SER A 268 30.16 -17.60 17.77
N TYR A 269 31.37 -18.13 17.57
CA TYR A 269 32.14 -17.90 16.33
C TYR A 269 31.88 -19.03 15.31
N HIS A 270 31.24 -18.68 14.19
CA HIS A 270 30.91 -19.56 13.06
C HIS A 270 31.30 -18.93 11.71
N PRO A 271 32.61 -18.79 11.41
CA PRO A 271 33.07 -18.22 10.16
C PRO A 271 32.60 -18.99 8.91
N GLU A 272 32.26 -20.27 9.06
CA GLU A 272 31.76 -21.15 8.01
C GLU A 272 30.37 -20.75 7.47
N TYR A 273 29.62 -19.92 8.21
CA TYR A 273 28.35 -19.37 7.73
C TYR A 273 28.54 -18.32 6.64
N PHE A 274 29.71 -17.68 6.60
CA PHE A 274 29.96 -16.51 5.76
C PHE A 274 30.58 -16.90 4.42
N ALA A 275 30.40 -16.04 3.42
CA ALA A 275 30.92 -16.25 2.08
C ALA A 275 32.44 -16.45 2.10
N VAL A 276 32.88 -17.57 1.52
CA VAL A 276 34.29 -17.91 1.28
C VAL A 276 34.80 -17.06 0.12
N GLY A 277 36.04 -16.56 0.23
CA GLY A 277 36.66 -15.70 -0.78
C GLY A 277 36.15 -14.25 -0.80
N ARG A 278 35.25 -13.90 0.13
CA ARG A 278 34.69 -12.55 0.28
C ARG A 278 34.97 -12.00 1.67
N THR A 279 35.15 -10.69 1.76
CA THR A 279 35.35 -9.93 3.00
C THR A 279 34.39 -8.73 3.02
N GLY A 280 34.29 -8.04 4.16
CA GLY A 280 33.45 -6.85 4.29
C GLY A 280 32.52 -6.91 5.50
N GLY A 281 31.86 -5.78 5.77
CA GLY A 281 30.96 -5.59 6.91
C GLY A 281 29.55 -6.16 6.72
N PRO A 282 28.62 -5.85 7.66
CA PRO A 282 27.28 -6.43 7.75
C PRO A 282 26.37 -6.24 6.54
N HIS A 283 26.75 -5.33 5.63
CA HIS A 283 26.02 -5.02 4.40
C HIS A 283 26.76 -5.46 3.13
N GLU A 284 27.97 -6.02 3.27
CA GLU A 284 28.87 -6.29 2.13
C GLU A 284 29.14 -7.78 1.94
N ARG A 285 29.38 -8.51 3.03
CA ARG A 285 29.78 -9.92 2.99
C ARG A 285 28.56 -10.82 3.13
N GLN A 286 28.21 -11.50 2.04
CA GLN A 286 27.15 -12.51 2.00
C GLN A 286 27.49 -13.76 2.80
N PHE A 287 26.57 -14.73 2.78
CA PHE A 287 26.66 -16.02 3.44
C PHE A 287 26.99 -17.15 2.47
N CYS A 288 27.43 -18.27 3.01
CA CYS A 288 27.52 -19.54 2.29
C CYS A 288 26.15 -20.22 2.31
N TYR A 289 25.30 -19.93 1.33
CA TYR A 289 23.92 -20.41 1.28
C TYR A 289 23.78 -21.93 1.04
N THR A 290 24.90 -22.63 0.78
CA THR A 290 24.97 -24.09 0.68
C THR A 290 25.51 -24.76 1.95
N ASN A 291 25.98 -23.98 2.92
CA ASN A 291 26.45 -24.51 4.20
C ASN A 291 25.28 -25.05 5.03
N ARG A 292 25.35 -26.33 5.39
CA ARG A 292 24.28 -27.01 6.13
C ARG A 292 24.04 -26.42 7.53
N ALA A 293 25.09 -26.07 8.25
CA ALA A 293 24.98 -25.49 9.58
C ALA A 293 24.35 -24.08 9.53
N PHE A 294 24.64 -23.30 8.48
CA PHE A 294 23.96 -22.02 8.28
C PHE A 294 22.46 -22.19 7.98
N ILE A 295 22.10 -23.13 7.10
CA ILE A 295 20.69 -23.48 6.82
C ILE A 295 19.96 -23.87 8.12
N GLU A 296 20.58 -24.71 8.94
CA GLU A 296 20.01 -25.15 10.22
C GLU A 296 19.88 -24.00 11.23
N GLN A 297 20.84 -23.08 11.27
CA GLN A 297 20.78 -21.90 12.13
C GLN A 297 19.63 -20.96 11.74
N VAL A 298 19.46 -20.68 10.44
CA VAL A 298 18.35 -19.82 9.96
C VAL A 298 17.00 -20.50 10.22
N ALA A 299 16.91 -21.82 10.01
CA ALA A 299 15.72 -22.59 10.35
C ALA A 299 15.43 -22.54 11.86
N GLN A 300 16.47 -22.61 12.71
CA GLN A 300 16.30 -22.49 14.15
C GLN A 300 15.79 -21.11 14.56
N ASP A 301 16.31 -20.02 13.98
CA ASP A 301 15.83 -18.67 14.26
C ASP A 301 14.36 -18.50 13.86
N ALA A 302 13.94 -19.08 12.74
CA ALA A 302 12.54 -19.08 12.32
C ALA A 302 11.65 -19.87 13.28
N ARG A 303 12.08 -21.07 13.72
CA ARG A 303 11.36 -21.86 14.74
C ARG A 303 11.24 -21.09 16.06
N ASP A 304 12.33 -20.49 16.51
CA ASP A 304 12.36 -19.66 17.72
C ASP A 304 11.34 -18.52 17.65
N TYR A 305 11.26 -17.83 16.51
CA TYR A 305 10.24 -16.80 16.31
C TYR A 305 8.82 -17.36 16.40
N PHE A 306 8.53 -18.48 15.72
CA PHE A 306 7.21 -19.10 15.73
C PHE A 306 6.82 -19.72 17.08
N ASP A 307 7.81 -20.09 17.90
CA ASP A 307 7.66 -20.49 19.30
C ASP A 307 7.46 -19.29 20.26
N GLY A 308 7.44 -18.06 19.73
CA GLY A 308 7.20 -16.84 20.49
C GLY A 308 8.44 -16.21 21.14
N LYS A 309 9.64 -16.63 20.75
CA LYS A 309 10.88 -15.99 21.23
C LYS A 309 11.12 -14.65 20.53
N PRO A 310 11.77 -13.68 21.19
CA PRO A 310 12.12 -12.41 20.57
C PRO A 310 13.03 -12.60 19.34
N LEU A 311 12.80 -11.77 18.32
CA LEU A 311 13.70 -11.70 17.17
C LEU A 311 15.09 -11.20 17.59
N LYS A 312 16.12 -11.76 16.96
CA LYS A 312 17.52 -11.35 17.17
C LYS A 312 17.94 -10.29 16.14
N GLY A 313 18.73 -9.31 16.58
CA GLY A 313 19.26 -8.27 15.69
C GLY A 313 18.17 -7.50 14.96
N GLU A 314 18.31 -7.26 13.65
CA GLU A 314 17.29 -6.64 12.76
C GLU A 314 16.48 -7.66 11.93
N GLN A 315 16.43 -8.94 12.32
CA GLN A 315 15.64 -9.94 11.60
C GLN A 315 14.20 -9.45 11.35
N ILE A 316 13.71 -9.69 10.13
CA ILE A 316 12.36 -9.35 9.67
C ILE A 316 11.49 -10.61 9.72
N ALA A 317 10.33 -10.50 10.36
CA ALA A 317 9.32 -11.56 10.46
C ALA A 317 8.04 -10.96 11.03
N LEU A 318 6.88 -11.27 10.46
CA LEU A 318 5.61 -10.72 10.92
C LEU A 318 4.47 -11.74 10.75
N GLY A 319 3.71 -11.94 11.82
CA GLY A 319 2.63 -12.93 11.85
C GLY A 319 3.16 -14.35 11.63
N ASP A 320 2.64 -15.02 10.61
CA ASP A 320 3.05 -16.39 10.26
C ASP A 320 4.20 -16.45 9.24
N TYR A 321 4.90 -15.34 9.01
CA TYR A 321 5.94 -15.22 7.99
C TYR A 321 7.30 -14.85 8.60
N PHE A 322 8.34 -15.60 8.23
CA PHE A 322 9.73 -15.31 8.56
C PHE A 322 10.54 -15.03 7.29
N ALA A 323 11.17 -13.85 7.20
CA ALA A 323 11.82 -13.39 5.98
C ALA A 323 13.19 -14.03 5.78
N ILE A 324 13.42 -14.52 4.56
CA ILE A 324 14.71 -14.98 4.05
C ILE A 324 15.01 -14.19 2.79
N VAL A 325 15.70 -13.07 2.99
CA VAL A 325 16.14 -12.19 1.91
C VAL A 325 17.63 -11.89 2.15
N PRO A 326 18.52 -12.19 1.18
CA PRO A 326 19.95 -11.88 1.26
C PRO A 326 20.23 -10.41 1.58
N LEU A 327 21.47 -10.08 1.93
CA LEU A 327 21.93 -8.68 1.93
C LEU A 327 21.83 -8.10 0.52
N ASP A 328 21.65 -6.78 0.40
CA ASP A 328 21.40 -6.10 -0.89
C ASP A 328 22.68 -5.90 -1.74
N ASN A 329 23.34 -7.01 -2.09
CA ASN A 329 24.49 -7.06 -2.98
C ASN A 329 24.63 -8.45 -3.61
N ALA A 330 25.50 -8.60 -4.61
CA ALA A 330 25.77 -9.90 -5.28
C ALA A 330 27.16 -10.48 -4.97
N ASN A 331 27.72 -10.20 -3.79
CA ASN A 331 29.03 -10.72 -3.37
C ASN A 331 28.94 -12.19 -2.89
N TRP A 332 28.50 -13.08 -3.78
CA TRP A 332 28.24 -14.48 -3.46
C TRP A 332 29.51 -15.25 -3.06
N CYS A 333 29.30 -16.32 -2.29
CA CYS A 333 30.32 -17.26 -1.82
C CYS A 333 31.02 -17.96 -2.99
N GLN A 334 32.34 -18.13 -2.88
CA GLN A 334 33.19 -18.73 -3.91
C GLN A 334 33.65 -20.16 -3.57
N CYS A 335 32.98 -20.84 -2.62
CA CYS A 335 33.25 -22.26 -2.40
C CYS A 335 32.74 -23.09 -3.58
N GLU A 336 33.30 -24.30 -3.74
CA GLU A 336 33.03 -25.18 -4.88
C GLU A 336 31.53 -25.38 -5.16
N GLU A 337 30.75 -25.69 -4.12
CA GLU A 337 29.31 -25.95 -4.26
C GLU A 337 28.51 -24.69 -4.62
N CYS A 338 28.83 -23.53 -4.03
CA CYS A 338 28.19 -22.26 -4.40
C CYS A 338 28.49 -21.88 -5.85
N THR A 339 29.75 -22.01 -6.27
CA THR A 339 30.15 -21.75 -7.65
C THR A 339 29.45 -22.71 -8.62
N ARG A 340 29.30 -23.99 -8.25
CA ARG A 340 28.57 -24.97 -9.05
C ARG A 340 27.11 -24.59 -9.26
N GLN A 341 26.40 -24.16 -8.21
CA GLN A 341 24.99 -23.75 -8.32
C GLN A 341 24.82 -22.45 -9.11
N LEU A 342 25.69 -21.45 -8.89
CA LEU A 342 25.67 -20.20 -9.68
C LEU A 342 25.95 -20.45 -11.17
N ALA A 343 26.78 -21.44 -11.50
CA ALA A 343 27.09 -21.79 -12.88
C ALA A 343 25.90 -22.35 -13.66
N ILE A 344 24.86 -22.86 -12.98
CA ILE A 344 23.61 -23.35 -13.61
C ILE A 344 22.91 -22.21 -14.34
N ASP A 345 22.85 -21.04 -13.70
CA ASP A 345 22.07 -19.90 -14.19
C ASP A 345 22.91 -18.78 -14.80
N LYS A 346 24.22 -18.95 -14.99
CA LYS A 346 25.11 -17.85 -15.39
C LYS A 346 24.63 -17.04 -16.61
N ASP A 347 23.90 -17.69 -17.53
CA ASP A 347 23.37 -17.10 -18.77
C ASP A 347 21.84 -16.83 -18.69
N ASN A 348 21.22 -17.02 -17.52
CA ASN A 348 19.79 -16.81 -17.26
C ASN A 348 19.48 -15.33 -17.07
N ILE A 349 19.76 -14.55 -18.10
CA ILE A 349 19.57 -13.11 -18.15
C ILE A 349 19.14 -12.70 -19.56
N ARG A 350 18.15 -11.81 -19.61
CA ARG A 350 17.77 -11.11 -20.83
C ARG A 350 18.52 -9.78 -20.88
N GLY A 351 19.43 -9.63 -21.83
CA GLY A 351 20.20 -8.39 -22.02
C GLY A 351 20.94 -7.93 -20.76
N GLU A 352 20.67 -6.71 -20.32
CA GLU A 352 21.28 -6.06 -19.15
C GLU A 352 20.21 -5.71 -18.09
N HIS A 353 19.17 -6.55 -17.95
CA HIS A 353 18.14 -6.32 -16.94
C HIS A 353 18.67 -6.56 -15.52
N PHE A 354 18.34 -5.63 -14.62
CA PHE A 354 18.65 -5.74 -13.19
C PHE A 354 17.90 -6.92 -12.54
N ASN A 355 16.60 -7.07 -12.84
CA ASN A 355 15.85 -8.27 -12.49
C ASN A 355 16.12 -9.37 -13.53
N CYS A 356 16.87 -10.41 -13.13
CA CYS A 356 17.19 -11.59 -13.93
C CYS A 356 17.30 -12.85 -13.06
N GLY A 357 17.80 -13.96 -13.62
CA GLY A 357 17.85 -15.26 -12.97
C GLY A 357 19.25 -15.80 -12.70
N THR A 358 20.32 -15.01 -12.84
CA THR A 358 21.72 -15.50 -12.79
C THR A 358 22.18 -16.12 -11.48
N ALA A 359 21.35 -16.06 -10.43
CA ALA A 359 21.54 -16.75 -9.16
C ALA A 359 20.25 -17.45 -8.65
N THR A 360 19.29 -17.71 -9.54
CA THR A 360 17.97 -18.28 -9.19
C THR A 360 18.09 -19.60 -8.45
N HIS A 361 18.75 -20.62 -9.00
CA HIS A 361 18.94 -21.92 -8.37
C HIS A 361 19.70 -21.81 -7.05
N TYR A 362 20.72 -20.95 -7.00
CA TYR A 362 21.54 -20.75 -5.82
C TYR A 362 20.72 -20.25 -4.63
N LEU A 363 19.92 -19.19 -4.82
CA LEU A 363 19.11 -18.63 -3.73
C LEU A 363 17.86 -19.45 -3.43
N TRP A 364 17.15 -19.92 -4.46
CA TRP A 364 15.93 -20.69 -4.25
C TRP A 364 16.20 -22.06 -3.64
N THR A 365 17.36 -22.69 -3.90
CA THR A 365 17.78 -23.91 -3.19
C THR A 365 17.93 -23.66 -1.69
N PHE A 366 18.55 -22.55 -1.30
CA PHE A 366 18.71 -22.18 0.11
C PHE A 366 17.39 -21.92 0.80
N ILE A 367 16.54 -21.07 0.20
CA ILE A 367 15.19 -20.78 0.70
C ILE A 367 14.40 -22.07 0.87
N ASN A 368 14.45 -22.96 -0.13
CA ASN A 368 13.74 -24.24 -0.11
C ASN A 368 14.24 -25.17 1.01
N ASN A 369 15.55 -25.24 1.21
CA ASN A 369 16.13 -26.04 2.27
C ASN A 369 15.74 -25.54 3.66
N VAL A 370 15.74 -24.23 3.89
CA VAL A 370 15.29 -23.67 5.17
C VAL A 370 13.79 -23.92 5.37
N ALA A 371 12.98 -23.69 4.34
CA ALA A 371 11.53 -23.93 4.39
C ALA A 371 11.21 -25.39 4.76
N LYS A 372 11.94 -26.34 4.18
CA LYS A 372 11.85 -27.78 4.48
C LYS A 372 12.21 -28.10 5.93
N GLU A 373 13.24 -27.45 6.50
CA GLU A 373 13.61 -27.64 7.91
C GLU A 373 12.56 -27.08 8.87
N VAL A 374 12.02 -25.89 8.59
CA VAL A 374 10.98 -25.26 9.42
C VAL A 374 9.70 -26.08 9.39
N LYS A 375 9.29 -26.58 8.21
CA LYS A 375 8.07 -27.37 8.01
C LYS A 375 8.01 -28.64 8.87
N LYS A 376 9.16 -29.21 9.24
CA LYS A 376 9.23 -30.41 10.10
C LYS A 376 8.56 -30.22 11.46
N THR A 377 8.61 -29.00 12.02
CA THR A 377 8.01 -28.70 13.33
C THR A 377 6.90 -27.65 13.25
N HIS A 378 6.88 -26.82 12.20
CA HIS A 378 5.93 -25.72 12.02
C HIS A 378 5.26 -25.77 10.64
N PRO A 379 4.46 -26.81 10.32
CA PRO A 379 3.93 -27.01 8.97
C PRO A 379 2.94 -25.91 8.52
N ASN A 380 2.37 -25.15 9.45
CA ASN A 380 1.43 -24.06 9.16
C ASN A 380 2.11 -22.68 9.06
N LYS A 381 3.42 -22.59 9.29
CA LYS A 381 4.17 -21.33 9.26
C LYS A 381 4.94 -21.21 7.96
N LYS A 382 5.23 -19.98 7.52
CA LYS A 382 5.75 -19.69 6.19
C LYS A 382 7.12 -19.02 6.22
N ILE A 383 7.94 -19.38 5.25
CA ILE A 383 9.11 -18.62 4.85
C ILE A 383 8.70 -17.63 3.78
N SER A 384 9.03 -16.36 3.94
CA SER A 384 8.77 -15.33 2.95
C SER A 384 10.06 -14.88 2.27
N ALA A 385 10.03 -14.76 0.95
CA ALA A 385 11.19 -14.39 0.14
C ALA A 385 10.83 -13.43 -0.98
N LEU A 386 11.81 -12.64 -1.43
CA LEU A 386 11.68 -11.81 -2.62
C LEU A 386 12.13 -12.58 -3.86
N ALA A 387 11.46 -12.35 -4.99
CA ALA A 387 11.97 -12.64 -6.32
C ALA A 387 12.52 -11.32 -6.89
N TYR A 388 13.82 -11.11 -6.65
CA TYR A 388 14.47 -9.80 -6.78
C TYR A 388 15.85 -9.91 -7.43
N HIS A 389 16.23 -8.87 -8.17
CA HIS A 389 17.56 -8.70 -8.74
C HIS A 389 17.97 -9.95 -9.54
N VAL A 390 19.16 -10.52 -9.29
CA VAL A 390 19.68 -11.68 -10.02
C VAL A 390 19.03 -13.03 -9.69
N TYR A 391 18.04 -13.08 -8.79
CA TYR A 391 17.28 -14.30 -8.47
C TYR A 391 15.77 -14.08 -8.60
N ALA A 392 15.37 -13.16 -9.47
CA ALA A 392 13.97 -12.79 -9.72
C ALA A 392 13.21 -13.83 -10.55
N TYR A 393 13.90 -14.52 -11.47
CA TYR A 393 13.24 -15.51 -12.31
C TYR A 393 12.87 -16.77 -11.52
N MET A 394 11.72 -17.35 -11.88
CA MET A 394 11.21 -18.57 -11.27
C MET A 394 12.07 -19.79 -11.69
N PRO A 395 12.52 -20.64 -10.75
CA PRO A 395 13.27 -21.86 -11.08
C PRO A 395 12.33 -22.96 -11.62
N GLU A 396 12.17 -23.02 -12.95
CA GLU A 396 11.15 -23.85 -13.61
C GLU A 396 11.30 -25.37 -13.39
N ASP A 397 12.51 -25.85 -13.11
CA ASP A 397 12.87 -27.24 -12.87
C ASP A 397 13.06 -27.58 -11.38
N MET A 398 12.68 -26.66 -10.47
CA MET A 398 12.71 -26.87 -9.02
C MET A 398 11.30 -26.95 -8.44
N THR A 399 11.04 -27.99 -7.64
CA THR A 399 9.83 -28.03 -6.79
C THR A 399 10.12 -27.31 -5.48
N LEU A 400 9.48 -26.16 -5.29
CA LEU A 400 9.55 -25.38 -4.05
C LEU A 400 8.55 -25.90 -3.01
N GLU A 401 8.94 -25.88 -1.74
CA GLU A 401 8.06 -26.22 -0.62
C GLU A 401 6.82 -25.31 -0.58
N ASP A 402 5.68 -25.89 -0.19
CA ASP A 402 4.37 -25.23 -0.11
C ASP A 402 4.25 -24.17 1.00
N ASN A 403 5.19 -24.17 1.94
CA ASN A 403 5.28 -23.22 3.04
C ASN A 403 6.17 -22.01 2.71
N ILE A 404 6.47 -21.78 1.44
CA ILE A 404 7.11 -20.55 0.96
C ILE A 404 6.02 -19.56 0.53
N SER A 405 6.20 -18.27 0.79
CA SER A 405 5.54 -17.17 0.07
C SER A 405 6.58 -16.38 -0.71
N VAL A 406 6.19 -15.87 -1.88
CA VAL A 406 7.09 -15.14 -2.79
C VAL A 406 6.54 -13.76 -3.08
N ALA A 407 7.42 -12.77 -3.18
CA ALA A 407 7.10 -11.45 -3.69
C ALA A 407 8.00 -11.08 -4.88
N PRO A 408 7.51 -11.21 -6.12
CA PRO A 408 8.12 -10.57 -7.27
C PRO A 408 8.29 -9.06 -7.05
N CYS A 409 9.52 -8.58 -7.26
CA CYS A 409 9.89 -7.17 -7.15
C CYS A 409 9.70 -6.47 -8.50
N LEU A 410 8.70 -5.60 -8.63
CA LEU A 410 8.31 -4.96 -9.91
C LEU A 410 8.46 -3.45 -9.85
N HIS A 411 8.76 -2.81 -10.97
CA HIS A 411 8.95 -1.37 -11.11
C HIS A 411 7.84 -0.76 -11.97
N PRO A 412 6.60 -0.76 -11.47
CA PRO A 412 5.40 -0.43 -12.25
C PRO A 412 5.44 0.98 -12.89
N ARG A 413 6.16 1.94 -12.29
CA ARG A 413 6.31 3.31 -12.80
C ARG A 413 7.37 3.46 -13.89
N ASN A 414 8.18 2.43 -14.15
CA ASN A 414 9.23 2.47 -15.16
C ASN A 414 8.80 1.87 -16.51
N TYR A 415 7.50 1.57 -16.68
CA TYR A 415 6.97 0.87 -17.86
C TYR A 415 6.91 1.74 -19.12
N TRP A 416 7.32 3.01 -19.03
CA TRP A 416 7.75 3.82 -20.17
C TRP A 416 8.97 3.23 -20.91
N ALA A 417 9.73 2.31 -20.29
CA ALA A 417 10.74 1.47 -20.93
C ALA A 417 10.13 0.10 -21.33
N PRO A 418 9.77 -0.14 -22.60
CA PRO A 418 8.97 -1.31 -22.99
C PRO A 418 9.65 -2.65 -22.71
N LYS A 419 10.98 -2.75 -22.92
CA LYS A 419 11.72 -3.99 -22.66
C LYS A 419 11.80 -4.35 -21.18
N MET A 420 11.80 -3.34 -20.32
CA MET A 420 11.71 -3.54 -18.89
C MET A 420 10.34 -4.10 -18.49
N LYS A 421 9.25 -3.53 -19.02
CA LYS A 421 7.89 -4.07 -18.83
C LYS A 421 7.78 -5.52 -19.33
N GLU A 422 8.30 -5.82 -20.53
CA GLU A 422 8.28 -7.17 -21.09
C GLU A 422 8.98 -8.18 -20.17
N ASN A 423 10.20 -7.86 -19.69
CA ASN A 423 10.96 -8.72 -18.79
C ASN A 423 10.22 -8.96 -17.48
N GLU A 424 9.70 -7.89 -16.85
CA GLU A 424 9.03 -8.00 -15.56
C GLU A 424 7.70 -8.74 -15.61
N VAL A 425 6.88 -8.44 -16.62
CA VAL A 425 5.61 -9.14 -16.81
C VAL A 425 5.85 -10.62 -17.08
N ASP A 426 6.90 -10.99 -17.84
CA ASP A 426 7.22 -12.38 -18.13
C ASP A 426 7.49 -13.19 -16.86
N TYR A 427 8.49 -12.81 -16.04
CA TYR A 427 8.80 -13.61 -14.85
C TYR A 427 7.69 -13.51 -13.78
N TYR A 428 7.00 -12.37 -13.67
CA TYR A 428 5.82 -12.26 -12.82
C TYR A 428 4.76 -13.30 -13.21
N LYS A 429 4.45 -13.45 -14.51
CA LYS A 429 3.47 -14.43 -14.98
C LYS A 429 3.91 -15.86 -14.70
N LYS A 430 5.19 -16.18 -14.82
CA LYS A 430 5.73 -17.50 -14.43
C LYS A 430 5.49 -17.81 -12.95
N TRP A 431 5.71 -16.84 -12.06
CA TRP A 431 5.38 -16.99 -10.64
C TRP A 431 3.88 -17.19 -10.38
N ILE A 432 3.02 -16.46 -11.08
CA ILE A 432 1.56 -16.64 -10.99
C ILE A 432 1.12 -18.02 -11.51
N GLU A 433 1.69 -18.48 -12.62
CA GLU A 433 1.39 -19.80 -13.17
C GLU A 433 1.81 -20.93 -12.23
N GLU A 434 2.97 -20.81 -11.61
CA GLU A 434 3.40 -21.75 -10.57
C GLU A 434 2.44 -21.69 -9.37
N SER A 435 2.10 -20.49 -8.89
CA SER A 435 1.21 -20.30 -7.73
C SER A 435 -0.17 -20.93 -7.97
N LYS A 436 -0.70 -20.86 -9.19
CA LYS A 436 -1.96 -21.53 -9.57
C LYS A 436 -1.87 -23.06 -9.45
N LYS A 437 -0.68 -23.64 -9.64
CA LYS A 437 -0.45 -25.09 -9.53
C LYS A 437 -0.22 -25.51 -8.07
N SER A 438 0.57 -24.73 -7.32
CA SER A 438 1.01 -25.07 -5.96
C SER A 438 0.09 -24.56 -4.85
N GLY A 439 -0.73 -23.54 -5.12
CA GLY A 439 -1.49 -22.80 -4.12
C GLY A 439 -0.64 -21.82 -3.30
N ARG A 440 0.62 -21.56 -3.68
CA ARG A 440 1.53 -20.65 -2.97
C ARG A 440 0.98 -19.22 -2.94
N PRO A 441 0.96 -18.54 -1.79
CA PRO A 441 0.67 -17.11 -1.73
C PRO A 441 1.73 -16.30 -2.48
N VAL A 442 1.27 -15.46 -3.42
CA VAL A 442 2.09 -14.46 -4.11
C VAL A 442 1.75 -13.09 -3.57
N TYR A 443 2.75 -12.41 -3.03
CA TYR A 443 2.72 -10.98 -2.74
C TYR A 443 3.49 -10.23 -3.83
N LEU A 444 3.59 -8.91 -3.77
CA LEU A 444 4.49 -8.15 -4.63
C LEU A 444 5.25 -7.11 -3.82
N TRP A 445 6.42 -6.76 -4.34
CA TRP A 445 7.19 -5.61 -3.88
C TRP A 445 7.26 -4.61 -5.03
N ASN A 446 6.44 -3.57 -4.97
CA ASN A 446 6.28 -2.62 -6.06
C ASN A 446 7.04 -1.32 -5.78
N TYR A 447 7.95 -0.94 -6.68
CA TYR A 447 8.66 0.33 -6.61
C TYR A 447 7.82 1.47 -7.20
N LEU A 448 7.03 2.12 -6.33
CA LEU A 448 6.38 3.41 -6.66
C LEU A 448 7.25 4.62 -6.33
N CYS A 449 8.43 4.40 -5.73
CA CYS A 449 9.41 5.42 -5.40
C CYS A 449 9.98 6.19 -6.62
N PHE A 450 9.97 5.59 -7.81
CA PHE A 450 10.59 6.17 -8.99
C PHE A 450 9.67 7.16 -9.71
N PRO A 451 10.20 8.27 -10.24
CA PRO A 451 11.61 8.62 -10.35
C PRO A 451 12.18 9.34 -9.12
N THR A 452 11.35 9.79 -8.18
CA THR A 452 11.72 10.70 -7.08
C THR A 452 12.89 10.20 -6.23
N GLU A 453 12.91 8.91 -5.86
CA GLU A 453 14.05 8.34 -5.12
C GLU A 453 15.38 8.48 -5.87
N ARG A 454 15.40 8.28 -7.19
CA ARG A 454 16.62 8.46 -7.99
C ARG A 454 17.08 9.91 -8.00
N GLY A 455 16.16 10.86 -8.06
CA GLY A 455 16.46 12.28 -7.92
C GLY A 455 17.12 12.60 -6.58
N LEU A 456 16.58 12.05 -5.49
CA LEU A 456 17.13 12.23 -4.14
C LEU A 456 18.52 11.61 -4.01
N VAL A 457 18.69 10.35 -4.43
CA VAL A 457 19.97 9.61 -4.33
C VAL A 457 21.06 10.24 -5.20
N GLN A 458 20.71 10.71 -6.41
CA GLN A 458 21.68 11.31 -7.35
C GLN A 458 21.72 12.84 -7.28
N ASN A 459 21.01 13.44 -6.32
CA ASN A 459 20.99 14.89 -6.07
C ASN A 459 20.59 15.76 -7.29
N PHE A 460 19.47 15.43 -7.93
CA PHE A 460 18.84 16.27 -8.95
C PHE A 460 17.31 16.25 -8.80
N HIS A 461 16.64 17.26 -9.36
CA HIS A 461 15.18 17.27 -9.41
C HIS A 461 14.71 16.55 -10.66
N VAL A 462 13.80 15.60 -10.49
CA VAL A 462 13.23 14.76 -11.55
C VAL A 462 12.08 15.45 -12.29
N PHE A 463 11.79 15.00 -13.50
CA PHE A 463 10.47 15.19 -14.10
C PHE A 463 9.49 14.23 -13.39
N PRO A 464 8.37 14.69 -12.81
CA PRO A 464 7.47 13.87 -12.00
C PRO A 464 6.93 12.66 -12.75
N GLY A 465 6.76 11.54 -12.04
CA GLY A 465 6.40 10.26 -12.65
C GLY A 465 4.91 9.93 -12.69
N PHE A 466 4.03 10.91 -12.92
CA PHE A 466 2.59 10.63 -12.93
C PHE A 466 2.27 9.52 -13.92
N SER A 467 1.60 8.46 -13.46
CA SER A 467 1.48 7.20 -14.22
C SER A 467 0.28 6.35 -13.80
N ILE A 468 -0.73 6.97 -13.19
CA ILE A 468 -1.82 6.24 -12.53
C ILE A 468 -2.62 5.36 -13.50
N HIS A 469 -2.75 5.73 -14.78
CA HIS A 469 -3.46 4.88 -15.74
C HIS A 469 -2.73 3.54 -15.98
N GLU A 470 -1.40 3.58 -16.13
CA GLU A 470 -0.57 2.39 -16.30
C GLU A 470 -0.53 1.56 -15.01
N VAL A 471 -0.39 2.21 -13.85
CA VAL A 471 -0.43 1.54 -12.54
C VAL A 471 -1.79 0.90 -12.30
N ALA A 472 -2.91 1.58 -12.58
CA ALA A 472 -4.26 1.03 -12.42
C ALA A 472 -4.50 -0.22 -13.26
N GLY A 473 -3.99 -0.25 -14.50
CA GLY A 473 -4.03 -1.43 -15.36
C GLY A 473 -3.31 -2.63 -14.73
N GLN A 474 -2.14 -2.39 -14.15
CA GLN A 474 -1.36 -3.41 -13.44
C GLN A 474 -2.09 -3.92 -12.19
N ILE A 475 -2.68 -3.03 -11.38
CA ILE A 475 -3.44 -3.43 -10.17
C ILE A 475 -4.63 -4.33 -10.53
N LYS A 476 -5.36 -4.00 -11.60
CA LYS A 476 -6.45 -4.84 -12.11
C LYS A 476 -5.95 -6.22 -12.56
N MET A 477 -4.76 -6.28 -13.17
CA MET A 477 -4.09 -7.56 -13.47
C MET A 477 -3.74 -8.34 -12.20
N TYR A 478 -3.12 -7.70 -11.21
CA TYR A 478 -2.74 -8.33 -9.94
C TYR A 478 -3.95 -8.92 -9.21
N ALA A 479 -5.07 -8.19 -9.14
CA ALA A 479 -6.31 -8.66 -8.56
C ALA A 479 -6.89 -9.87 -9.32
N LYS A 480 -6.90 -9.82 -10.66
CA LYS A 480 -7.36 -10.95 -11.50
C LYS A 480 -6.49 -12.20 -11.30
N ASP A 481 -5.19 -12.00 -11.13
CA ASP A 481 -4.21 -13.06 -10.88
C ASP A 481 -4.23 -13.57 -9.43
N LYS A 482 -5.07 -13.00 -8.56
CA LYS A 482 -5.22 -13.33 -7.13
C LYS A 482 -3.94 -13.11 -6.32
N VAL A 483 -3.18 -12.07 -6.65
CA VAL A 483 -2.10 -11.56 -5.78
C VAL A 483 -2.70 -11.25 -4.40
N ARG A 484 -2.03 -11.74 -3.35
CA ARG A 484 -2.52 -11.69 -1.97
C ARG A 484 -2.36 -10.31 -1.37
N GLY A 485 -1.26 -9.61 -1.66
CA GLY A 485 -1.02 -8.26 -1.20
C GLY A 485 0.28 -7.68 -1.76
N ILE A 486 0.52 -6.40 -1.48
CA ILE A 486 1.62 -5.64 -2.09
C ILE A 486 2.27 -4.76 -1.03
N PHE A 487 3.60 -4.76 -1.01
CA PHE A 487 4.43 -3.74 -0.37
C PHE A 487 4.80 -2.66 -1.38
N LEU A 488 4.64 -1.38 -1.02
CA LEU A 488 5.05 -0.23 -1.82
C LEU A 488 6.42 0.27 -1.36
N CYS A 489 7.46 0.04 -2.17
CA CYS A 489 8.77 0.65 -1.96
C CYS A 489 8.72 2.10 -2.43
N GLY A 490 8.60 2.99 -1.45
CA GLY A 490 8.15 4.37 -1.63
C GLY A 490 6.70 4.47 -2.09
N ILE A 491 6.06 5.58 -1.74
CA ILE A 491 4.73 5.94 -2.21
C ILE A 491 4.83 7.00 -3.32
N GLY A 492 3.96 6.90 -4.33
CA GLY A 492 3.87 7.90 -5.40
C GLY A 492 3.32 9.24 -4.90
N GLU A 493 3.13 10.19 -5.82
CA GLU A 493 2.55 11.51 -5.51
C GLU A 493 1.06 11.41 -5.13
N GLN A 494 0.48 12.49 -4.59
CA GLN A 494 -0.81 12.48 -3.88
C GLN A 494 -1.92 11.71 -4.59
N LEU A 495 -2.17 12.03 -5.87
CA LEU A 495 -3.25 11.42 -6.64
C LEU A 495 -2.96 9.95 -6.95
N ASP A 496 -1.77 9.65 -7.44
CA ASP A 496 -1.33 8.29 -7.79
C ASP A 496 -1.40 7.36 -6.58
N PHE A 497 -0.93 7.81 -5.41
CA PHE A 497 -1.00 7.03 -4.18
C PHE A 497 -2.45 6.83 -3.72
N TYR A 498 -3.27 7.88 -3.72
CA TYR A 498 -4.69 7.77 -3.35
C TYR A 498 -5.40 6.73 -4.21
N ILE A 499 -5.33 6.83 -5.54
CA ILE A 499 -6.01 5.91 -6.45
C ILE A 499 -5.44 4.50 -6.34
N THR A 500 -4.11 4.35 -6.18
CA THR A 500 -3.47 3.05 -5.93
C THR A 500 -4.11 2.35 -4.73
N MET A 501 -4.24 3.04 -3.61
CA MET A 501 -4.83 2.47 -2.39
C MET A 501 -6.33 2.19 -2.54
N LYS A 502 -7.08 3.05 -3.26
CA LYS A 502 -8.49 2.77 -3.59
C LYS A 502 -8.65 1.51 -4.43
N LEU A 503 -7.76 1.26 -5.39
CA LEU A 503 -7.78 0.07 -6.23
C LEU A 503 -7.30 -1.19 -5.51
N TYR A 504 -6.43 -1.07 -4.51
CA TYR A 504 -6.06 -2.19 -3.63
C TYR A 504 -7.24 -2.66 -2.77
N ASP A 505 -8.06 -1.73 -2.29
CA ASP A 505 -9.33 -2.06 -1.63
C ASP A 505 -10.35 -2.63 -2.63
N ASN A 506 -10.64 -1.89 -3.70
CA ASN A 506 -11.61 -2.28 -4.72
C ASN A 506 -11.08 -2.07 -6.16
N PRO A 507 -10.55 -3.12 -6.82
CA PRO A 507 -10.03 -3.04 -8.18
C PRO A 507 -11.12 -2.93 -9.25
N SER A 508 -12.41 -3.03 -8.88
CA SER A 508 -13.52 -2.80 -9.81
C SER A 508 -13.78 -1.31 -10.06
N LEU A 509 -13.12 -0.42 -9.32
CA LEU A 509 -13.27 1.02 -9.50
C LEU A 509 -12.71 1.46 -10.87
N ASP A 510 -13.30 2.53 -11.36
CA ASP A 510 -12.93 3.17 -12.62
C ASP A 510 -11.92 4.29 -12.31
N PRO A 511 -10.64 4.16 -12.69
CA PRO A 511 -9.62 5.15 -12.36
C PRO A 511 -9.97 6.54 -12.91
N ASP A 512 -10.51 6.61 -14.13
CA ASP A 512 -10.85 7.89 -14.78
C ASP A 512 -11.90 8.65 -13.97
N LYS A 513 -12.89 7.93 -13.41
CA LYS A 513 -13.89 8.55 -12.53
C LYS A 513 -13.31 9.03 -11.21
N LEU A 514 -12.32 8.33 -10.65
CA LEU A 514 -11.63 8.75 -9.44
C LEU A 514 -10.78 9.99 -9.68
N ILE A 515 -10.12 10.06 -10.84
CA ILE A 515 -9.35 11.23 -11.29
C ILE A 515 -10.28 12.43 -11.47
N ASP A 516 -11.37 12.27 -12.22
CA ASP A 516 -12.37 13.32 -12.46
C ASP A 516 -12.97 13.84 -11.14
N GLU A 517 -13.34 12.93 -10.23
CA GLU A 517 -13.88 13.28 -8.92
C GLU A 517 -12.83 14.02 -8.07
N PHE A 518 -11.59 13.55 -8.05
CA PHE A 518 -10.49 14.21 -7.35
C PHE A 518 -10.36 15.65 -7.84
N PHE A 519 -10.13 15.87 -9.13
CA PHE A 519 -9.90 17.23 -9.63
C PHE A 519 -11.10 18.15 -9.40
N THR A 520 -12.32 17.64 -9.65
CA THR A 520 -13.55 18.42 -9.47
C THR A 520 -13.80 18.80 -8.02
N SER A 521 -13.72 17.85 -7.09
CA SER A 521 -14.02 18.10 -5.67
C SER A 521 -12.87 18.79 -4.93
N TYR A 522 -11.63 18.56 -5.36
CA TYR A 522 -10.45 19.06 -4.67
C TYR A 522 -10.09 20.49 -5.10
N PHE A 523 -10.04 20.77 -6.40
CA PHE A 523 -9.62 22.09 -6.91
C PHE A 523 -10.79 23.01 -7.29
N GLY A 524 -12.02 22.50 -7.29
CA GLY A 524 -13.22 23.29 -7.56
C GLY A 524 -13.14 24.01 -8.90
N LYS A 525 -13.15 25.35 -8.90
CA LYS A 525 -13.06 26.12 -10.16
C LYS A 525 -11.75 25.93 -10.92
N ALA A 526 -10.68 25.52 -10.25
CA ALA A 526 -9.40 25.20 -10.89
C ALA A 526 -9.30 23.74 -11.36
N ALA A 527 -10.37 22.95 -11.27
CA ALA A 527 -10.37 21.52 -11.63
C ALA A 527 -9.82 21.25 -13.04
N LYS A 528 -10.36 21.92 -14.06
CA LYS A 528 -9.94 21.67 -15.45
C LYS A 528 -8.46 21.98 -15.70
N PRO A 529 -7.94 23.19 -15.39
CA PRO A 529 -6.52 23.46 -15.63
C PRO A 529 -5.58 22.59 -14.78
N MET A 530 -5.99 22.16 -13.57
CA MET A 530 -5.20 21.22 -12.77
C MET A 530 -5.21 19.79 -13.33
N SER A 531 -6.37 19.32 -13.82
CA SER A 531 -6.47 18.04 -14.54
C SER A 531 -5.60 18.07 -15.79
N ASP A 532 -5.71 19.12 -16.61
CA ASP A 532 -4.88 19.29 -17.81
C ASP A 532 -3.38 19.32 -17.48
N PHE A 533 -2.99 19.93 -16.35
CA PHE A 533 -1.60 19.94 -15.89
C PHE A 533 -1.11 18.54 -15.52
N TYR A 534 -1.92 17.76 -14.80
CA TYR A 534 -1.62 16.37 -14.47
C TYR A 534 -1.53 15.50 -15.74
N ASP A 535 -2.55 15.55 -16.59
CA ASP A 535 -2.63 14.78 -17.84
C ASP A 535 -1.43 15.07 -18.76
N LYS A 536 -0.98 16.33 -18.79
CA LYS A 536 0.20 16.72 -19.55
C LYS A 536 1.48 16.06 -19.00
N ILE A 537 1.68 16.04 -17.69
CA ILE A 537 2.84 15.38 -17.08
C ILE A 537 2.76 13.87 -17.30
N GLU A 538 1.60 13.25 -17.05
CA GLU A 538 1.43 11.81 -17.21
C GLU A 538 1.64 11.36 -18.65
N SER A 539 1.07 12.07 -19.63
CA SER A 539 1.24 11.74 -21.06
C SER A 539 2.69 11.89 -21.53
N VAL A 540 3.43 12.86 -20.98
CA VAL A 540 4.86 13.01 -21.27
C VAL A 540 5.65 11.87 -20.63
N TYR A 541 5.40 11.59 -19.35
CA TYR A 541 6.15 10.60 -18.58
C TYR A 541 5.91 9.17 -19.04
N SER A 542 4.67 8.81 -19.39
CA SER A 542 4.28 7.42 -19.61
C SER A 542 4.44 6.95 -21.06
N ASP A 543 4.55 7.85 -22.04
CA ASP A 543 4.75 7.47 -23.46
C ASP A 543 6.25 7.25 -23.77
N SER A 544 6.59 6.01 -24.12
CA SER A 544 7.95 5.60 -24.50
C SER A 544 8.54 6.41 -25.65
N LYS A 545 7.72 7.00 -26.52
CA LYS A 545 8.18 7.83 -27.65
C LYS A 545 8.84 9.13 -27.21
N ASN A 546 8.58 9.58 -25.97
CA ASN A 546 9.22 10.77 -25.41
C ASN A 546 10.61 10.50 -24.86
N TYR A 547 11.09 9.25 -24.91
CA TYR A 547 12.40 8.86 -24.41
C TYR A 547 13.38 8.57 -25.57
N PRO A 548 14.70 8.61 -25.31
CA PRO A 548 15.73 8.12 -26.23
C PRO A 548 15.40 6.78 -26.90
N SER A 549 15.83 6.59 -28.15
CA SER A 549 15.50 5.38 -28.93
C SER A 549 16.07 4.09 -28.34
N ASP A 550 17.21 4.17 -27.65
CA ASP A 550 17.81 3.04 -26.94
C ASP A 550 16.94 2.59 -25.76
N ILE A 551 16.33 3.50 -25.00
CA ILE A 551 15.38 3.17 -23.93
C ILE A 551 14.15 2.42 -24.48
N GLN A 552 13.72 2.76 -25.68
CA GLN A 552 12.56 2.13 -26.31
C GLN A 552 12.83 0.68 -26.75
N THR A 553 14.09 0.33 -27.03
CA THR A 553 14.43 -0.88 -27.79
C THR A 553 15.43 -1.82 -27.11
N LYS A 554 16.29 -1.30 -26.22
CA LYS A 554 17.34 -2.09 -25.56
C LYS A 554 16.74 -2.95 -24.45
N ASP A 555 17.11 -4.23 -24.41
CA ASP A 555 16.84 -5.14 -23.30
C ASP A 555 17.71 -4.75 -22.09
N ALA A 556 17.28 -3.73 -21.34
CA ALA A 556 17.94 -3.25 -20.14
C ALA A 556 16.93 -2.64 -19.16
N GLN A 557 17.35 -2.48 -17.91
CA GLN A 557 16.58 -1.75 -16.91
C GLN A 557 17.01 -0.28 -16.87
N PHE A 558 16.04 0.62 -16.88
CA PHE A 558 16.28 2.07 -16.93
C PHE A 558 15.67 2.80 -15.74
N HIS A 559 16.29 3.92 -15.39
CA HIS A 559 15.69 4.94 -14.55
C HIS A 559 15.83 6.30 -15.23
N GLN A 560 15.00 7.26 -14.82
CA GLN A 560 15.15 8.64 -15.24
C GLN A 560 16.51 9.19 -14.74
N THR A 561 17.31 9.69 -15.66
CA THR A 561 18.53 10.46 -15.38
C THR A 561 18.22 11.96 -15.48
N GLU A 562 19.14 12.82 -15.02
CA GLU A 562 18.97 14.28 -15.15
C GLU A 562 18.83 14.71 -16.63
N SER A 563 19.54 14.06 -17.57
CA SER A 563 19.41 14.32 -19.01
C SER A 563 18.05 13.85 -19.55
N ILE A 564 17.58 12.65 -19.19
CA ILE A 564 16.24 12.20 -19.58
C ILE A 564 15.18 13.19 -19.07
N ALA A 565 15.29 13.60 -17.81
CA ALA A 565 14.34 14.53 -17.18
C ALA A 565 14.21 15.85 -17.96
N TRP A 566 15.32 16.45 -18.40
CA TRP A 566 15.33 17.84 -18.87
C TRP A 566 15.63 18.04 -20.36
N GLU A 567 16.15 17.03 -21.07
CA GLU A 567 16.33 17.08 -22.53
C GLU A 567 15.17 16.45 -23.29
N TYR A 568 14.51 15.45 -22.70
CA TYR A 568 13.52 14.63 -23.37
C TYR A 568 12.11 14.84 -22.82
N LEU A 569 11.95 14.84 -21.50
CA LEU A 569 10.63 15.00 -20.88
C LEU A 569 10.28 16.48 -20.68
N GLY A 570 11.09 17.20 -19.91
CA GLY A 570 10.92 18.62 -19.59
C GLY A 570 11.42 19.58 -20.67
N THR A 571 11.13 19.31 -21.96
CA THR A 571 11.49 20.19 -23.08
C THR A 571 10.93 21.60 -22.91
N ASP A 572 11.49 22.60 -23.60
CA ASP A 572 10.99 24.01 -23.53
C ASP A 572 9.51 24.10 -23.84
N LYS A 573 9.08 23.43 -24.92
CA LYS A 573 7.66 23.35 -25.30
C LYS A 573 6.79 22.77 -24.18
N VAL A 574 7.20 21.65 -23.57
CA VAL A 574 6.43 21.02 -22.50
C VAL A 574 6.34 21.95 -21.29
N MET A 575 7.45 22.58 -20.89
CA MET A 575 7.47 23.49 -19.75
C MET A 575 6.62 24.74 -19.98
N GLU A 576 6.64 25.33 -21.18
CA GLU A 576 5.79 26.47 -21.53
C GLU A 576 4.29 26.12 -21.51
N GLU A 577 3.92 24.91 -21.96
CA GLU A 577 2.54 24.43 -21.89
C GLU A 577 2.09 24.25 -20.44
N LEU A 578 2.93 23.63 -19.60
CA LEU A 578 2.68 23.42 -18.18
C LEU A 578 2.57 24.75 -17.41
N GLU A 579 3.45 25.72 -17.68
CA GLU A 579 3.40 27.06 -17.08
C GLU A 579 2.05 27.75 -17.34
N LYS A 580 1.57 27.70 -18.59
CA LYS A 580 0.26 28.27 -18.95
C LYS A 580 -0.89 27.61 -18.20
N LEU A 581 -0.82 26.31 -17.96
CA LEU A 581 -1.84 25.56 -17.22
C LEU A 581 -1.82 25.93 -15.73
N VAL A 582 -0.63 26.02 -15.13
CA VAL A 582 -0.45 26.45 -13.73
C VAL A 582 -1.00 27.86 -13.51
N HIS A 583 -0.64 28.82 -14.37
CA HIS A 583 -1.16 30.19 -14.26
C HIS A 583 -2.69 30.25 -14.43
N LYS A 584 -3.26 29.43 -15.32
CA LYS A 584 -4.72 29.31 -15.44
C LYS A 584 -5.36 28.75 -14.17
N ALA A 585 -4.75 27.74 -13.55
CA ALA A 585 -5.25 27.15 -12.31
C ALA A 585 -5.22 28.17 -11.16
N GLN A 586 -4.11 28.89 -10.98
CA GLN A 586 -3.99 29.94 -9.97
C GLN A 586 -5.02 31.07 -10.18
N ALA A 587 -5.23 31.48 -11.42
CA ALA A 587 -6.25 32.49 -11.76
C ALA A 587 -7.69 32.00 -11.53
N ALA A 588 -7.95 30.70 -11.73
CA ALA A 588 -9.28 30.11 -11.57
C ALA A 588 -9.64 29.82 -10.10
N ALA A 589 -8.66 29.53 -9.25
CA ALA A 589 -8.85 29.25 -7.84
C ALA A 589 -9.45 30.48 -7.11
N SER A 590 -10.65 30.31 -6.58
CA SER A 590 -11.47 31.44 -6.12
C SER A 590 -11.62 31.52 -4.61
N THR A 591 -11.62 30.38 -3.91
CA THR A 591 -11.70 30.32 -2.44
C THR A 591 -10.32 30.17 -1.81
N PRO A 592 -10.14 30.52 -0.52
CA PRO A 592 -8.87 30.28 0.18
C PRO A 592 -8.42 28.81 0.15
N VAL A 593 -9.36 27.87 0.26
CA VAL A 593 -9.06 26.42 0.21
C VAL A 593 -8.64 25.99 -1.19
N GLU A 594 -9.34 26.44 -2.25
CA GLU A 594 -8.95 26.16 -3.64
C GLU A 594 -7.54 26.69 -3.91
N LYS A 595 -7.23 27.93 -3.48
CA LYS A 595 -5.91 28.54 -3.66
C LYS A 595 -4.82 27.75 -2.94
N ALA A 596 -5.01 27.42 -1.66
CA ALA A 596 -4.05 26.63 -0.91
C ALA A 596 -3.74 25.27 -1.56
N ARG A 597 -4.77 24.60 -2.12
CA ARG A 597 -4.60 23.32 -2.82
C ARG A 597 -3.87 23.48 -4.16
N VAL A 598 -4.17 24.52 -4.94
CA VAL A 598 -3.42 24.81 -6.17
C VAL A 598 -1.96 25.14 -5.82
N ASP A 599 -1.75 26.00 -4.83
CA ASP A 599 -0.41 26.43 -4.42
C ASP A 599 0.44 25.27 -3.91
N SER A 600 -0.13 24.27 -3.22
CA SER A 600 0.63 23.09 -2.81
C SER A 600 1.14 22.26 -4.00
N TRP A 601 0.42 22.25 -5.12
CA TRP A 601 0.89 21.63 -6.37
C TRP A 601 1.85 22.54 -7.14
N VAL A 602 1.66 23.86 -7.08
CA VAL A 602 2.61 24.84 -7.63
C VAL A 602 3.98 24.66 -6.97
N THR A 603 4.06 24.72 -5.65
CA THR A 603 5.31 24.58 -4.91
C THR A 603 5.85 23.15 -5.00
N GLY A 604 5.01 22.16 -4.72
CA GLY A 604 5.42 20.76 -4.67
C GLY A 604 5.86 20.19 -6.02
N VAL A 605 5.25 20.63 -7.13
CA VAL A 605 5.48 20.04 -8.46
C VAL A 605 6.08 21.04 -9.44
N TRP A 606 5.42 22.18 -9.66
CA TRP A 606 5.87 23.14 -10.70
C TRP A 606 7.21 23.79 -10.36
N GLU A 607 7.36 24.38 -9.17
CA GLU A 607 8.60 25.01 -8.72
C GLU A 607 9.74 23.99 -8.56
N TYR A 608 9.40 22.76 -8.14
CA TYR A 608 10.34 21.66 -8.12
C TYR A 608 10.92 21.39 -9.52
N MET A 609 10.06 21.31 -10.54
CA MET A 609 10.50 21.09 -11.92
C MET A 609 11.30 22.26 -12.50
N THR A 610 10.83 23.51 -12.35
CA THR A 610 11.53 24.68 -12.88
C THR A 610 12.91 24.85 -12.25
N THR A 611 13.03 24.56 -10.94
CA THR A 611 14.31 24.51 -10.24
C THR A 611 15.23 23.43 -10.83
N GLY A 612 14.69 22.24 -11.10
CA GLY A 612 15.43 21.15 -11.73
C GLY A 612 15.99 21.52 -13.09
N LYS A 613 15.13 22.04 -13.96
CA LYS A 613 15.51 22.47 -15.31
C LYS A 613 16.55 23.60 -15.28
N ALA A 614 16.36 24.61 -14.42
CA ALA A 614 17.30 25.72 -14.29
C ALA A 614 18.70 25.24 -13.85
N LYS A 615 18.75 24.35 -12.84
CA LYS A 615 20.02 23.72 -12.40
C LYS A 615 20.67 22.93 -13.55
N TYR A 616 19.89 22.20 -14.33
CA TYR A 616 20.40 21.45 -15.48
C TYR A 616 21.03 22.35 -16.56
N ILE A 617 20.32 23.42 -16.96
CA ILE A 617 20.81 24.38 -17.96
C ILE A 617 22.10 25.04 -17.46
N SER A 618 22.14 25.49 -16.21
CA SER A 618 23.32 26.09 -15.61
C SER A 618 24.53 25.15 -15.69
N LYS A 619 24.38 23.89 -15.26
CA LYS A 619 25.43 22.86 -15.35
C LYS A 619 25.94 22.64 -16.78
N LYS A 620 25.05 22.70 -17.78
CA LYS A 620 25.41 22.55 -19.19
C LYS A 620 26.19 23.75 -19.73
N THR A 621 25.80 24.96 -19.37
CA THR A 621 26.48 26.19 -19.83
C THR A 621 27.84 26.41 -19.18
N SER A 622 28.10 25.76 -18.03
CA SER A 622 29.38 25.82 -17.31
C SER A 622 30.38 24.73 -17.71
N LYS A 623 30.00 23.80 -18.59
CA LYS A 623 30.87 22.80 -19.20
C LYS A 623 31.20 23.21 -20.63
#